data_AF-A0AAP2RFU6-F1
#
_entry.id   AF-A0AAP2RFU6-F1
#
_cell.length_a   1.000
_cell.length_b   1.000
_cell.length_c   1.000
_cell.angle_alpha   90.00
_cell.angle_beta   90.00
_cell.angle_gamma   90.00
#
_symmetry.space_group_name_H-M   'P 1'
#
loop_
_entity.id
_entity.type
_entity.pdbx_description
1 polymer ?
#
loop_
_entity_poly.entity_id
_entity_poly.type
_entity_poly.pdbx_seq_one_letter_code
_entity_poly.pdbx_strand_id
1 'polypeptide(L)' 'MTKKSKGKKIRLAKYTNQNRRVPAWVIMKTNRAVMSHPQRRSWRRTSLPE' A
#
# COMPACT_ATOMS: atom_id res chain seq x y z
N MET A 1 15.43 -6.63 17.20
CA MET A 1 14.40 -6.87 16.15
C MET A 1 13.91 -8.31 16.25
N THR A 2 12.64 -8.50 16.60
CA THR A 2 12.04 -9.83 16.77
C THR A 2 12.10 -10.65 15.47
N LYS A 3 12.40 -11.94 15.57
CA LYS A 3 12.39 -12.87 14.43
C LYS A 3 10.96 -13.00 13.89
N LYS A 4 10.65 -12.33 12.77
CA LYS A 4 9.37 -12.48 12.07
C LYS A 4 9.36 -13.77 11.25
N SER A 5 8.28 -14.53 11.32
CA SER A 5 8.06 -15.71 10.48
C SER A 5 8.07 -15.34 8.99
N LYS A 6 8.35 -16.32 8.11
CA LYS A 6 8.32 -16.13 6.65
C LYS A 6 6.97 -15.60 6.17
N GLY A 7 5.87 -16.14 6.68
CA GLY A 7 4.52 -15.69 6.35
C GLY A 7 4.29 -14.22 6.69
N LYS A 8 4.74 -13.78 7.88
CA LYS A 8 4.64 -12.37 8.28
C LYS A 8 5.45 -11.46 7.35
N LYS A 9 6.67 -11.86 6.95
CA LYS A 9 7.48 -11.09 5.99
C LYS A 9 6.79 -10.92 4.64
N ILE A 10 6.15 -11.98 4.11
CA ILE A 10 5.43 -11.92 2.84
C ILE A 10 4.23 -10.98 2.92
N ARG A 11 3.44 -11.05 4.00
CA ARG A 11 2.29 -10.12 4.21
C ARG A 11 2.76 -8.67 4.28
N LEU A 12 3.83 -8.40 5.03
CA LEU A 12 4.41 -7.05 5.11
C LEU A 12 4.94 -6.56 3.76
N ALA A 13 5.59 -7.42 2.97
CA ALA A 13 6.02 -7.06 1.62
C ALA A 13 4.83 -6.73 0.71
N LYS A 14 3.74 -7.50 0.79
CA LYS A 14 2.48 -7.20 0.08
C LYS A 14 1.93 -5.84 0.51
N TYR A 15 1.91 -5.55 1.81
CA TYR A 15 1.45 -4.27 2.32
C TYR A 15 2.28 -3.09 1.81
N THR A 16 3.61 -3.23 1.75
CA THR A 16 4.49 -2.20 1.16
C THR A 16 4.19 -2.01 -0.33
N ASN A 17 3.99 -3.10 -1.07
CA ASN A 17 3.69 -3.03 -2.51
C ASN A 17 2.35 -2.38 -2.84
N GLN A 18 1.34 -2.59 -1.99
CA GLN A 18 0.02 -1.95 -2.14
C GLN A 18 0.03 -0.45 -1.84
N ASN A 19 0.98 0.05 -1.04
CA ASN A 19 0.99 1.44 -0.58
C ASN A 19 1.52 2.45 -1.63
N ARG A 20 1.43 2.10 -2.92
CA ARG A 20 1.89 2.93 -4.05
C ARG A 20 0.83 3.95 -4.46
N ARG A 21 1.24 5.00 -5.18
CA ARG A 21 0.31 5.98 -5.77
C ARG A 21 -0.41 5.37 -6.98
N VAL A 22 -1.53 6.00 -7.37
CA VAL A 22 -2.20 5.72 -8.64
C VAL A 22 -1.21 6.02 -9.79
N PRO A 23 -1.03 5.12 -10.77
CA PRO A 23 -0.16 5.37 -11.92
C PRO A 23 -0.63 6.55 -12.77
N ALA A 24 0.30 7.34 -13.31
CA ALA A 24 -0.02 8.54 -14.08
C ALA A 24 -0.91 8.25 -15.30
N TRP A 25 -0.68 7.14 -16.01
CA TRP A 25 -1.49 6.74 -17.15
C TRP A 25 -2.95 6.43 -16.79
N VAL A 26 -3.22 5.96 -15.56
CA VAL A 26 -4.59 5.72 -15.08
C VAL A 26 -5.30 7.05 -14.87
N ILE A 27 -4.61 8.04 -14.31
CA ILE A 27 -5.14 9.39 -14.10
C ILE A 27 -5.51 10.01 -15.46
N MET A 28 -4.64 9.87 -16.46
CA MET A 28 -4.91 10.34 -17.82
C MET A 28 -6.09 9.60 -18.46
N LYS A 29 -6.11 8.26 -18.39
CA LYS A 29 -7.18 7.43 -18.95
C LYS A 29 -8.55 7.73 -18.34
N THR A 30 -8.59 8.10 -17.08
CA THR A 30 -9.84 8.34 -16.33
C THR A 30 -10.25 9.82 -16.30
N ASN A 31 -9.61 10.69 -17.09
CA ASN A 31 -9.87 12.14 -17.06
C ASN A 31 -9.84 12.71 -15.62
N ARG A 32 -8.88 12.24 -14.82
CA ARG A 32 -8.72 12.61 -13.40
C ARG A 32 -9.89 12.19 -12.48
N ALA A 33 -10.76 11.28 -12.88
CA ALA A 33 -11.77 10.72 -11.98
C ALA A 33 -11.13 9.90 -10.83
N VAL A 34 -9.98 9.25 -11.08
CA VAL A 34 -9.25 8.47 -10.07
C VAL A 34 -7.88 9.11 -9.82
N MET A 35 -7.80 10.01 -8.82
CA MET A 35 -6.56 10.72 -8.49
C MET A 35 -5.79 10.12 -7.29
N SER A 36 -6.50 9.57 -6.32
CA SER A 36 -5.92 9.11 -5.05
C SER A 36 -6.20 7.63 -4.80
N HIS A 37 -5.29 6.96 -4.08
CA HIS A 37 -5.49 5.59 -3.65
C HIS A 37 -6.12 5.59 -2.23
N PRO A 38 -7.39 5.14 -2.07
CA PRO A 38 -8.10 5.24 -0.79
C PRO A 38 -7.50 4.35 0.30
N GLN A 39 -6.82 3.25 -0.05
CA GLN A 39 -6.20 2.34 0.91
C GLN A 39 -4.72 2.65 1.19
N ARG A 40 -4.27 3.86 0.84
CA ARG A 40 -2.93 4.34 1.17
C ARG A 40 -2.83 4.50 2.70
N ARG A 41 -1.76 3.95 3.27
CA ARG A 41 -1.57 3.84 4.72
C ARG A 41 -0.27 4.49 5.17
N SER A 42 -0.27 5.02 6.38
CA SER A 42 0.93 5.59 7.02
C SER A 42 1.31 4.72 8.21
N TRP A 43 2.59 4.40 8.34
CA TRP A 43 3.11 3.53 9.40
C TRP A 43 2.88 4.09 10.82
N ARG A 44 2.71 5.41 10.96
CA ARG A 44 2.38 6.05 12.26
C ARG A 44 0.89 6.11 12.55
N ARG A 45 0.05 6.21 11.52
CA ARG A 45 -1.39 6.47 11.68
C ARG A 45 -2.25 5.21 11.59
N THR A 46 -1.72 4.14 11.01
CA THR A 46 -2.46 2.90 10.76
C THR A 46 -1.66 1.72 11.29
N SER A 47 -2.29 0.90 12.13
CA SER A 47 -1.71 -0.39 12.55
C SER A 47 -1.95 -1.45 11.48
N LEU A 48 -0.93 -2.25 11.20
CA LEU A 48 -1.07 -3.43 10.35
C LEU A 48 -1.43 -4.62 11.23
N PRO A 49 -2.38 -5.48 10.81
CA PRO A 49 -2.64 -6.72 11.52
C PRO A 49 -1.40 -7.63 11.45
N GLU A 50 -1.18 -8.40 12.53
CA GLU A 50 0.02 -9.22 12.73
C GLU A 50 0.15 -10.46 11.86
#